data_AF-Q7MC50-F1
#
_entry.id   AF-Q7MC50-F1
#
_cell.length_a   1.000
_cell.length_b   1.000
_cell.length_c   1.000
_cell.angle_alpha   90.00
_cell.angle_beta   90.00
_cell.angle_gamma   90.00
#
_symmetry.space_group_name_H-M   'P 1'
#
loop_
_entity.id
_entity.type
_entity.pdbx_description
1 polymer ?
#
loop_
_entity_poly.entity_id
_entity_poly.type
_entity_poly.pdbx_seq_one_letter_code
_entity_poly.pdbx_strand_id
1 'polypeptide(L)'
;MTIALYTQLQQQNNQCLSENDRSFPSIGIEMPNIVESHLTIETVQCQRQELFRKIIDFAPQQGWVCYRDGVEIRSEAPTRSDVIEAEYLHRGDSLVVRHLNGETYLLSYLREGHQDGTGVMCYREQKMRLRNDITSSANHVVYRVWFQQSQSGLTQGRWLPKVQQFVGFVD
;
A
#
# COMPACT_ATOMS: atom_id res chain seq x y z
N MET A 1 15.41 18.79 35.45
CA MET A 1 13.94 18.79 35.49
C MET A 1 13.54 18.20 36.84
N THR A 2 12.86 18.96 37.71
CA THR A 2 12.59 18.54 39.10
C THR A 2 11.33 17.69 39.19
N ILE A 3 11.29 16.74 40.13
CA ILE A 3 10.13 15.85 40.35
C ILE A 3 8.84 16.65 40.56
N ALA A 4 8.91 17.80 41.25
CA ALA A 4 7.79 18.70 41.45
C ALA A 4 7.17 19.22 40.15
N LEU A 5 8.00 19.54 39.13
CA LEU A 5 7.53 20.01 37.83
C LEU A 5 6.84 18.88 37.06
N TYR A 6 7.34 17.64 37.18
CA TYR A 6 6.73 16.46 36.56
C TYR A 6 5.36 16.13 37.18
N THR A 7 5.25 16.19 38.51
CA THR A 7 3.97 15.96 39.21
C THR A 7 2.93 17.03 38.87
N GLN A 8 3.37 18.29 38.72
CA GLN A 8 2.49 19.40 38.34
C GLN A 8 1.97 19.26 36.90
N LEU A 9 2.82 18.83 35.96
CA LEU A 9 2.43 18.54 34.58
C LEU A 9 1.49 17.33 34.48
N GLN A 10 1.71 16.27 35.28
CA GLN A 10 0.78 15.13 35.34
C GLN A 10 -0.60 15.55 35.88
N GLN A 11 -0.64 16.40 36.91
CA GLN A 11 -1.90 16.90 37.46
C GLN A 11 -2.65 17.79 36.47
N GLN A 12 -1.95 18.68 35.75
CA GLN A 12 -2.57 19.50 34.69
C GLN A 12 -3.11 18.65 33.53
N ASN A 13 -2.35 17.66 33.08
CA ASN A 13 -2.80 16.76 32.01
C ASN A 13 -4.02 15.94 32.42
N ASN A 14 -4.09 15.49 33.69
CA ASN A 14 -5.24 14.73 34.21
C ASN A 14 -6.47 15.62 34.50
N GLN A 15 -6.29 16.91 34.81
CA GLN A 15 -7.40 17.85 35.04
C GLN A 15 -8.08 18.31 33.74
N CYS A 16 -7.37 18.32 32.60
CA CYS A 16 -7.98 18.46 31.27
C CYS A 16 -8.81 17.22 30.85
N LEU A 17 -8.94 16.22 31.73
CA LEU A 17 -9.77 15.05 31.53
C LEU A 17 -11.03 15.00 32.39
N SER A 18 -11.65 16.15 32.67
CA SER A 18 -12.97 16.15 33.33
C SER A 18 -13.99 15.33 32.55
N GLU A 19 -14.65 14.42 33.26
CA GLU A 19 -15.37 13.24 32.78
C GLU A 19 -16.71 13.48 32.06
N ASN A 20 -17.04 14.72 31.67
CA ASN A 20 -18.36 15.06 31.12
C ASN A 20 -18.37 15.46 29.64
N ASP A 21 -17.26 15.38 28.91
CA ASP A 21 -17.22 15.89 27.52
C ASP A 21 -16.21 15.15 26.61
N ARG A 22 -16.37 13.83 26.46
CA ARG A 22 -15.40 13.00 25.72
C ARG A 22 -16.00 12.11 24.64
N SER A 23 -16.89 12.65 23.83
CA SER A 23 -16.79 12.34 22.40
C SER A 23 -15.65 13.19 21.84
N PHE A 24 -14.41 12.88 22.20
CA PHE A 24 -13.31 13.37 21.38
C PHE A 24 -13.58 12.83 19.98
N PRO A 25 -13.68 13.67 18.94
CA PRO A 25 -13.45 13.15 17.61
C PRO A 25 -12.08 12.49 17.70
N SER A 26 -12.04 11.17 17.56
CA SER A 26 -10.82 10.39 17.65
C SER A 26 -9.79 11.05 16.76
N ILE A 27 -8.80 11.73 17.35
CA ILE A 27 -7.69 12.28 16.58
C ILE A 27 -6.85 11.06 16.21
N GLY A 28 -7.06 10.56 15.00
CA GLY A 28 -6.43 9.34 14.53
C GLY A 28 -7.19 8.72 13.38
N ILE A 29 -6.53 7.79 12.70
CA ILE A 29 -7.15 6.92 11.70
C ILE A 29 -7.57 5.66 12.43
N GLU A 30 -8.83 5.23 12.25
CA GLU A 30 -9.27 3.92 12.70
C GLU A 30 -8.39 2.85 12.05
N MET A 31 -7.63 2.12 12.88
CA MET A 31 -6.77 1.06 12.39
C MET A 31 -7.66 -0.11 11.93
N PRO A 32 -7.40 -0.71 10.76
CA PRO A 32 -8.10 -1.90 10.33
C PRO A 32 -8.00 -3.00 11.39
N ASN A 33 -9.05 -3.82 11.51
CA ASN A 33 -8.98 -5.05 12.29
C ASN A 33 -7.79 -5.88 11.82
N ILE A 34 -6.94 -6.28 12.76
CA ILE A 34 -5.74 -7.06 12.49
C ILE A 34 -6.20 -8.46 12.09
N VAL A 35 -6.31 -8.70 10.80
CA VAL A 35 -6.42 -10.03 10.22
C VAL A 35 -5.02 -10.41 9.74
N GLU A 36 -4.59 -11.64 10.01
CA GLU A 36 -3.34 -12.19 9.47
C GLU A 36 -3.46 -12.40 7.96
N SER A 37 -3.45 -11.32 7.19
CA SER A 37 -3.33 -11.37 5.74
C SER A 37 -2.19 -10.48 5.28
N HIS A 38 -1.22 -11.11 4.62
CA HIS A 38 -0.01 -10.46 4.11
C HIS A 38 -0.14 -10.24 2.60
N LEU A 39 0.10 -9.01 2.14
CA LEU A 39 0.14 -8.68 0.73
C LEU A 39 1.55 -8.91 0.18
N THR A 40 1.67 -9.86 -0.74
CA THR A 40 2.91 -10.10 -1.47
C THR A 40 2.96 -9.17 -2.68
N ILE A 41 4.03 -8.37 -2.75
CA ILE A 41 4.29 -7.49 -3.90
C ILE A 41 5.58 -7.94 -4.58
N GLU A 42 5.45 -8.52 -5.76
CA GLU A 42 6.56 -8.94 -6.62
C GLU A 42 6.73 -7.93 -7.75
N THR A 43 7.95 -7.46 -7.98
CA THR A 43 8.24 -6.51 -9.06
C THR A 43 9.22 -7.08 -10.07
N VAL A 44 8.91 -6.97 -11.35
CA VAL A 44 9.77 -7.39 -12.46
C VAL A 44 9.88 -6.30 -13.49
N GLN A 45 11.08 -6.08 -14.03
CA GLN A 45 11.26 -5.24 -15.20
C GLN A 45 11.19 -6.11 -16.46
N CYS A 46 10.53 -5.63 -17.51
CA CYS A 46 10.50 -6.30 -18.78
C CYS A 46 10.53 -5.32 -19.94
N GLN A 47 10.80 -5.83 -21.14
CA GLN A 47 10.71 -5.06 -22.38
C GLN A 47 9.27 -5.04 -22.91
N ARG A 48 8.94 -4.08 -23.79
CA ARG A 48 7.60 -3.94 -24.39
C ARG A 48 7.07 -5.25 -25.00
N GLN A 49 7.92 -6.00 -25.70
CA GLN A 49 7.54 -7.25 -26.33
C GLN A 49 7.06 -8.30 -25.30
N GLU A 50 7.65 -8.30 -24.10
CA GLU A 50 7.28 -9.20 -23.02
C GLU A 50 6.09 -8.68 -22.21
N LEU A 51 5.87 -7.36 -22.18
CA LEU A 51 4.77 -6.72 -21.45
C LEU A 51 3.43 -7.31 -21.87
N PHE A 52 3.15 -7.33 -23.17
CA PHE A 52 1.87 -7.82 -23.68
C PHE A 52 1.67 -9.29 -23.36
N ARG A 53 2.72 -10.11 -23.50
CA ARG A 53 2.66 -11.53 -23.11
C ARG A 53 2.36 -11.67 -21.61
N LYS A 54 3.04 -10.92 -20.74
CA LYS A 54 2.81 -10.95 -19.29
C LYS A 54 1.40 -10.50 -18.90
N ILE A 55 0.81 -9.54 -19.61
CA ILE A 55 -0.58 -9.12 -19.40
C ILE A 55 -1.55 -10.22 -19.87
N ILE A 56 -1.29 -10.85 -21.01
CA ILE A 56 -2.09 -11.98 -21.52
C ILE A 56 -2.04 -13.16 -20.53
N ASP A 57 -0.84 -13.52 -20.06
CA ASP A 57 -0.62 -14.62 -19.10
C ASP A 57 -1.32 -14.34 -17.76
N PHE A 58 -1.44 -13.07 -17.36
CA PHE A 58 -2.18 -12.65 -16.18
C PHE A 58 -3.71 -12.82 -16.34
N ALA A 59 -4.20 -12.93 -17.58
CA ALA A 59 -5.62 -13.15 -17.92
C ALA A 59 -6.58 -12.14 -17.26
N PRO A 60 -6.41 -10.82 -17.45
CA PRO A 60 -7.23 -9.80 -16.80
C PRO A 60 -8.73 -10.00 -17.02
N GLN A 61 -9.51 -9.74 -15.98
CA GLN A 61 -10.96 -9.68 -16.04
C GLN A 61 -11.46 -8.23 -16.09
N GLN A 62 -10.67 -7.31 -15.53
CA GLN A 62 -10.93 -5.88 -15.49
C GLN A 62 -9.60 -5.12 -15.53
N GLY A 63 -9.63 -3.86 -15.91
CA GLY A 63 -8.44 -3.02 -15.90
C GLY A 63 -8.62 -1.67 -16.59
N TRP A 64 -7.56 -0.89 -16.55
CA TRP A 64 -7.43 0.36 -17.29
C TRP A 64 -6.02 0.50 -17.82
N VAL A 65 -5.89 1.27 -18.91
CA VAL A 65 -4.62 1.59 -19.54
C VAL A 65 -4.58 3.08 -19.80
N CYS A 66 -3.54 3.74 -19.31
CA CYS A 66 -3.21 5.12 -19.60
C CYS A 66 -2.20 5.16 -20.75
N TYR A 67 -2.60 5.82 -21.82
CA TYR A 67 -1.78 6.17 -22.97
C TYR A 67 -1.43 7.66 -22.90
N ARG A 68 -0.65 8.13 -23.87
CA ARG A 68 -0.20 9.52 -23.91
C ARG A 68 -1.35 10.53 -24.12
N ASP A 69 -2.46 10.10 -24.69
CA ASP A 69 -3.62 10.91 -25.07
C ASP A 69 -4.88 10.64 -24.23
N GLY A 70 -4.86 9.69 -23.31
CA GLY A 70 -6.02 9.40 -22.46
C GLY A 70 -5.95 8.08 -21.70
N VAL A 71 -7.03 7.79 -21.00
CA VAL A 71 -7.21 6.55 -20.21
C VAL A 71 -8.36 5.75 -20.80
N GLU A 72 -8.14 4.46 -21.02
CA GLU A 72 -9.13 3.52 -21.53
C GLU A 72 -9.40 2.41 -20.51
N ILE A 73 -10.65 2.06 -20.29
CA ILE A 73 -11.03 0.89 -19.48
C ILE A 73 -10.96 -0.34 -20.38
N ARG A 74 -10.09 -1.29 -20.06
CA ARG A 74 -9.86 -2.50 -20.84
C ARG A 74 -9.51 -3.69 -19.95
N SER A 75 -10.09 -4.83 -20.26
CA SER A 75 -9.80 -6.13 -19.64
C SER A 75 -8.88 -7.00 -20.51
N GLU A 76 -8.16 -6.40 -21.46
CA GLU A 76 -7.31 -7.10 -22.42
C GLU A 76 -5.94 -6.43 -22.51
N ALA A 77 -4.97 -7.14 -23.09
CA ALA A 77 -3.68 -6.55 -23.36
C ALA A 77 -3.80 -5.34 -24.32
N PRO A 78 -3.00 -4.29 -24.11
CA PRO A 78 -3.01 -3.11 -24.98
C PRO A 78 -2.55 -3.49 -26.39
N THR A 79 -3.17 -2.91 -27.41
CA THR A 79 -2.71 -3.04 -28.80
C THR A 79 -1.74 -1.92 -29.19
N ARG A 80 -1.76 -0.80 -28.45
CA ARG A 80 -0.89 0.34 -28.66
C ARG A 80 0.42 0.19 -27.89
N SER A 81 1.48 0.77 -28.42
CA SER A 81 2.84 0.70 -27.85
C SER A 81 3.16 1.84 -26.87
N ASP A 82 2.31 2.86 -26.79
CA ASP A 82 2.53 4.08 -26.00
C ASP A 82 1.87 4.02 -24.62
N VAL A 83 1.79 2.82 -24.03
CA VAL A 83 1.34 2.61 -22.65
C VAL A 83 2.28 3.34 -21.70
N ILE A 84 1.70 4.16 -20.81
CA ILE A 84 2.41 4.88 -19.75
C ILE A 84 2.21 4.16 -18.41
N GLU A 85 0.96 3.90 -18.05
CA GLU A 85 0.59 3.13 -16.87
C GLU A 85 -0.60 2.24 -17.19
N ALA A 86 -0.74 1.12 -16.48
CA ALA A 86 -1.94 0.31 -16.53
C ALA A 86 -2.14 -0.40 -15.20
N GLU A 87 -3.38 -0.79 -14.92
CA GLU A 87 -3.68 -1.69 -13.83
C GLU A 87 -4.69 -2.71 -14.30
N TYR A 88 -4.42 -3.97 -14.00
CA TYR A 88 -5.20 -5.11 -14.38
C TYR A 88 -5.58 -5.93 -13.15
N LEU A 89 -6.76 -6.53 -13.16
CA LEU A 89 -7.30 -7.28 -12.05
C LEU A 89 -7.73 -8.69 -12.48
N HIS A 90 -7.39 -9.67 -11.66
CA HIS A 90 -7.82 -11.05 -11.85
C HIS A 90 -8.02 -11.74 -10.49
N ARG A 91 -9.27 -12.17 -10.18
CA ARG A 91 -9.59 -12.98 -8.99
C ARG A 91 -9.00 -12.47 -7.66
N GLY A 92 -8.92 -11.14 -7.49
CA GLY A 92 -8.41 -10.50 -6.28
C GLY A 92 -6.93 -10.10 -6.33
N ASP A 93 -6.21 -10.51 -7.36
CA ASP A 93 -4.85 -10.03 -7.64
C ASP A 93 -4.89 -8.75 -8.47
N SER A 94 -3.87 -7.89 -8.31
CA SER A 94 -3.63 -6.72 -9.14
C SER A 94 -2.27 -6.80 -9.83
N LEU A 95 -2.24 -6.40 -11.10
CA LEU A 95 -1.03 -6.20 -11.89
C LEU A 95 -0.94 -4.73 -12.27
N VAL A 96 0.03 -4.03 -11.69
CA VAL A 96 0.33 -2.63 -11.99
C VAL A 96 1.48 -2.57 -12.98
N VAL A 97 1.28 -1.85 -14.08
CA VAL A 97 2.28 -1.60 -15.12
C VAL A 97 2.68 -0.13 -15.06
N ARG A 98 3.98 0.15 -15.08
CA ARG A 98 4.53 1.50 -15.19
C ARG A 98 5.64 1.54 -16.23
N HIS A 99 5.55 2.47 -17.17
CA HIS A 99 6.65 2.80 -18.08
C HIS A 99 7.81 3.42 -17.31
N LEU A 100 9.03 2.94 -17.55
CA LEU A 100 10.23 3.48 -16.92
C LEU A 100 10.97 4.41 -17.88
N ASN A 101 11.46 3.84 -18.98
CA ASN A 101 12.18 4.56 -20.02
C ASN A 101 12.19 3.71 -21.30
N GLY A 102 12.29 4.36 -22.47
CA GLY A 102 12.39 3.67 -23.76
C GLY A 102 11.35 2.55 -23.92
N GLU A 103 11.84 1.32 -23.99
CA GLU A 103 11.06 0.08 -24.16
C GLU A 103 10.84 -0.70 -22.85
N THR A 104 11.29 -0.16 -21.71
CA THR A 104 11.34 -0.84 -20.42
C THR A 104 10.15 -0.47 -19.54
N TYR A 105 9.53 -1.48 -18.95
CA TYR A 105 8.39 -1.37 -18.06
C TYR A 105 8.68 -2.05 -16.72
N LEU A 106 8.11 -1.52 -15.64
CA LEU A 106 8.03 -2.15 -14.34
C LEU A 106 6.63 -2.75 -14.17
N LEU A 107 6.58 -4.03 -13.85
CA LEU A 107 5.36 -4.74 -13.51
C LEU A 107 5.40 -5.04 -12.02
N SER A 108 4.33 -4.73 -11.31
CA SER A 108 4.16 -5.06 -9.90
C SER A 108 2.94 -5.94 -9.73
N TYR A 109 3.15 -7.18 -9.30
CA TYR A 109 2.10 -8.14 -8.98
C TYR A 109 1.79 -8.04 -7.50
N LEU A 110 0.55 -7.69 -7.17
CA LEU A 110 0.02 -7.60 -5.82
C LEU A 110 -0.91 -8.81 -5.63
N ARG A 111 -0.50 -9.75 -4.78
CA ARG A 111 -1.24 -10.98 -4.48
C ARG A 111 -1.44 -11.14 -2.98
N GLU A 112 -2.62 -11.56 -2.60
CA GLU A 112 -2.88 -11.93 -1.21
C GLU A 112 -2.15 -13.25 -0.87
N GLY A 113 -1.38 -13.26 0.21
CA GLY A 113 -0.53 -14.39 0.60
C GLY A 113 -1.28 -15.58 1.21
N HIS A 114 -2.53 -15.40 1.64
CA HIS A 114 -3.37 -16.45 2.21
C HIS A 114 -4.76 -16.46 1.58
N GLN A 115 -5.14 -17.61 0.98
CA GLN A 115 -6.42 -17.81 0.30
C GLN A 115 -7.61 -18.07 1.24
N ASP A 116 -7.37 -18.21 2.55
CA ASP A 116 -8.41 -18.58 3.51
C ASP A 116 -9.16 -17.36 4.09
N GLY A 117 -8.77 -16.14 3.72
CA GLY A 117 -9.39 -14.92 4.19
C GLY A 117 -10.45 -14.41 3.23
N THR A 118 -11.67 -14.18 3.72
CA THR A 118 -12.63 -13.21 3.16
C THR A 118 -12.14 -11.75 3.33
N GLY A 119 -10.83 -11.57 3.46
CA GLY A 119 -10.17 -10.38 3.96
C GLY A 119 -10.15 -9.27 2.94
N VAL A 120 -10.91 -8.21 3.19
CA VAL A 120 -10.85 -6.96 2.41
C VAL A 120 -9.58 -6.15 2.76
N MET A 121 -8.74 -6.63 3.68
CA MET A 121 -7.60 -5.91 4.25
C MET A 121 -6.36 -6.81 4.36
N CYS A 122 -5.20 -6.31 3.95
CA CYS A 122 -3.91 -6.96 4.12
C CYS A 122 -2.87 -5.94 4.59
N TYR A 123 -1.69 -6.41 5.00
CA TYR A 123 -0.55 -5.53 5.22
C TYR A 123 0.72 -5.99 4.51
N ARG A 124 1.65 -5.06 4.34
CA ARG A 124 3.03 -5.34 3.95
C ARG A 124 3.98 -4.55 4.84
N GLU A 125 5.06 -5.17 5.26
CA GLU A 125 6.16 -4.47 5.91
C GLU A 125 7.15 -3.92 4.88
N GLN A 126 7.52 -2.65 5.05
CA GLN A 126 8.50 -1.95 4.25
C GLN A 126 9.69 -1.60 5.14
N LYS A 127 10.82 -2.22 4.84
CA LYS A 127 12.12 -1.89 5.45
C LYS A 127 12.81 -0.84 4.60
N MET A 128 13.14 0.29 5.19
CA MET A 128 13.93 1.34 4.53
C MET A 128 15.27 1.46 5.24
N ARG A 129 16.35 1.59 4.47
CA ARG A 129 17.69 1.77 5.02
C ARG A 129 17.82 3.18 5.61
N LEU A 130 18.31 3.25 6.83
CA LEU A 130 18.65 4.50 7.49
C LEU A 130 19.98 5.04 6.96
N ARG A 131 20.13 6.36 7.01
CA ARG A 131 21.45 6.97 6.89
C ARG A 131 22.26 6.64 8.14
N ASN A 132 23.56 6.43 7.95
CA ASN A 132 24.48 5.98 9.00
C ASN A 132 24.60 6.95 10.19
N ASP A 133 24.06 8.17 10.09
CA ASP A 133 24.10 9.23 11.11
C ASP A 133 22.83 9.31 11.99
N ILE A 134 21.77 8.56 11.68
CA ILE A 134 20.48 8.66 12.39
C ILE A 134 20.50 7.83 13.68
N THR A 135 21.02 6.61 13.63
CA THR A 135 21.14 5.74 14.80
C THR A 135 22.42 4.91 14.72
N SER A 136 23.09 4.69 15.84
CA SER A 136 24.28 3.84 15.90
C SER A 136 23.98 2.34 16.02
N SER A 137 22.70 1.97 16.16
CA SER A 137 22.26 0.62 16.56
C SER A 137 21.14 0.02 15.70
N ALA A 138 20.81 0.65 14.57
CA ALA A 138 19.84 0.12 13.61
C ALA A 138 20.18 0.61 12.20
N ASN A 139 20.14 -0.31 11.24
CA ASN A 139 20.37 0.03 9.82
C ASN A 139 19.06 0.30 9.07
N HIS A 140 17.91 -0.04 9.66
CA HIS A 140 16.62 0.02 9.00
C HIS A 140 15.53 0.63 9.88
N VAL A 141 14.59 1.29 9.23
CA VAL A 141 13.29 1.70 9.77
C VAL A 141 12.21 0.85 9.12
N VAL A 142 11.28 0.34 9.93
CA VAL A 142 10.20 -0.53 9.47
C VAL A 142 8.87 0.22 9.55
N TYR A 143 8.17 0.24 8.42
CA TYR A 143 6.79 0.68 8.33
C TYR A 143 5.89 -0.49 7.94
N ARG A 144 4.71 -0.56 8.51
CA ARG A 144 3.64 -1.45 8.06
C ARG A 144 2.63 -0.63 7.27
N VAL A 145 2.44 -0.99 6.02
CA VAL A 145 1.43 -0.38 5.15
C VAL A 145 0.26 -1.35 5.06
N TRP A 146 -0.91 -0.87 5.45
CA TRP A 146 -2.16 -1.60 5.33
C TRP A 146 -2.82 -1.27 4.00
N PHE A 147 -3.31 -2.28 3.31
CA PHE A 147 -4.00 -2.20 2.04
C PHE A 147 -5.44 -2.66 2.22
N GLN A 148 -6.36 -2.00 1.53
CA GLN A 148 -7.75 -2.38 1.44
C GLN A 148 -8.09 -2.70 -0.02
N GLN A 149 -8.72 -3.84 -0.27
CA GLN A 149 -9.28 -4.12 -1.58
C GLN A 149 -10.57 -3.32 -1.77
N SER A 150 -10.64 -2.47 -2.78
CA SER A 150 -11.84 -1.72 -3.09
C SER A 150 -12.98 -2.66 -3.49
N GLN A 151 -14.17 -2.47 -2.91
CA GLN A 151 -15.33 -3.35 -3.10
C GLN A 151 -16.38 -2.79 -4.06
N SER A 152 -16.23 -1.55 -4.53
CA SER A 152 -17.25 -0.88 -5.36
C SER A 152 -16.65 0.17 -6.28
N GLY A 153 -17.42 0.49 -7.33
CA GLY A 153 -17.07 1.54 -8.29
C GLY A 153 -15.98 1.12 -9.28
N LEU A 154 -15.35 2.12 -9.91
CA LEU A 154 -14.32 1.94 -10.95
C LEU A 154 -13.02 1.30 -10.45
N THR A 155 -12.87 1.21 -9.12
CA THR A 155 -11.70 0.66 -8.46
C THR A 155 -11.94 -0.73 -7.87
N GLN A 156 -13.13 -1.32 -8.05
CA GLN A 156 -13.46 -2.63 -7.49
C GLN A 156 -12.37 -3.67 -7.81
N GLY A 157 -11.89 -4.38 -6.79
CA GLY A 157 -10.83 -5.39 -6.87
C GLY A 157 -9.40 -4.86 -6.68
N ARG A 158 -9.18 -3.54 -6.69
CA ARG A 158 -7.84 -2.94 -6.53
C ARG A 158 -7.40 -2.89 -5.07
N TRP A 159 -6.13 -3.20 -4.83
CA TRP A 159 -5.48 -3.00 -3.53
C TRP A 159 -5.02 -1.56 -3.36
N LEU A 160 -5.65 -0.83 -2.44
CA LEU A 160 -5.35 0.58 -2.18
C LEU A 160 -4.69 0.73 -0.81
N PRO A 161 -3.60 1.50 -0.68
CA PRO A 161 -3.02 1.78 0.63
C PRO A 161 -4.03 2.58 1.47
N LYS A 162 -4.26 2.14 2.71
CA LYS A 162 -5.23 2.72 3.64
C LYS A 162 -4.57 3.49 4.76
N VAL A 163 -3.59 2.89 5.41
CA VAL A 163 -2.86 3.51 6.53
C VAL A 163 -1.43 2.99 6.60
N GLN A 164 -0.54 3.84 7.10
CA GLN A 164 0.86 3.50 7.35
C GLN A 164 1.15 3.64 8.84
N GLN A 165 1.78 2.62 9.41
CA GLN A 165 2.14 2.55 10.81
C GLN A 165 3.67 2.45 10.91
N PHE A 166 4.29 3.31 11.71
CA PHE A 166 5.67 3.13 12.11
C PHE A 166 5.76 1.94 13.09
N VAL A 167 6.56 0.94 12.76
CA VAL A 167 6.69 -0.29 13.57
C VAL A 167 7.89 -0.18 14.50
N GLY A 168 9.01 0.34 14.01
CA GLY A 168 10.22 0.47 14.81
C GLY A 168 11.50 0.52 13.97
N PHE A 169 12.62 0.45 14.68
CA PHE A 169 13.95 0.33 14.10
C PHE A 169 14.42 -1.13 14.19
N VAL A 170 15.10 -1.61 13.16
CA VAL A 170 15.69 -2.97 13.12
C VAL A 170 17.07 -2.92 12.47
N ASP A 171 17.91 -3.90 12.78
CA ASP A 171 19.22 -4.07 12.14
C ASP A 171 19.11 -4.65 10.73
#